data_AF-A0A352VRE9-F1
#
_entry.id   AF-A0A352VRE9-F1
#
_cell.length_a   1.000
_cell.length_b   1.000
_cell.length_c   1.000
_cell.angle_alpha   90.00
_cell.angle_beta   90.00
_cell.angle_gamma   90.00
#
_symmetry.space_group_name_H-M   'P 1'
#
loop_
_entity.id
_entity.type
_entity.pdbx_description
1 polymer ?
#
loop_
_entity_poly.entity_id
_entity_poly.type
_entity_poly.pdbx_seq_one_letter_code
_entity_poly.pdbx_strand_id
1 'polypeptide(L)'
;MVARGVVRVTRQDGGIERDLATLMAGDFFGEMTLLHGGTRTATCRAVTACALYELRRDDLETVLIRSPAMRETLEEADRSRRIELRAGGSNLGDEPPPS
;
A
#
# COMPACT_ATOMS: atom_id res chain seq x y z
N MET A 1 1.59 -2.66 -8.44
CA MET A 1 0.62 -1.62 -8.81
C MET A 1 -0.71 -2.27 -9.16
N VAL A 2 -1.82 -1.69 -8.74
CA VAL A 2 -3.17 -2.16 -9.04
C VAL A 2 -3.57 -1.61 -10.41
N ALA A 3 -3.77 -2.50 -11.38
CA ALA A 3 -4.30 -2.12 -12.69
C ALA A 3 -5.83 -2.08 -12.67
N ARG A 4 -6.45 -3.02 -11.94
CA ARG A 4 -7.89 -3.14 -11.73
C ARG A 4 -8.17 -3.88 -10.43
N GLY A 5 -9.28 -3.54 -9.78
CA GLY A 5 -9.76 -4.20 -8.57
C GLY A 5 -9.49 -3.36 -7.32
N VAL A 6 -9.74 -3.98 -6.15
CA VAL A 6 -9.63 -3.33 -4.84
C VAL A 6 -8.81 -4.22 -3.92
N VAL A 7 -7.81 -3.63 -3.26
CA VAL A 7 -6.94 -4.31 -2.29
C VAL A 7 -7.06 -3.62 -0.94
N ARG A 8 -7.35 -4.38 0.12
CA ARG A 8 -7.36 -3.90 1.51
C ARG A 8 -5.98 -4.13 2.12
N VAL A 9 -5.45 -3.11 2.80
CA VAL A 9 -4.23 -3.20 3.58
C VAL A 9 -4.62 -3.28 5.05
N THR A 10 -4.19 -4.35 5.72
CA THR A 10 -4.50 -4.62 7.13
C THR A 10 -3.24 -4.84 7.95
N ARG A 11 -3.33 -4.66 9.27
CA ARG A 11 -2.25 -5.01 10.20
C ARG A 11 -2.83 -5.66 11.45
N GLN A 12 -2.08 -6.60 12.00
CA GLN A 12 -2.41 -7.24 13.28
C GLN A 12 -1.80 -6.42 14.42
N ASP A 13 -2.65 -5.90 15.31
CA ASP A 13 -2.25 -5.21 16.53
C ASP A 13 -2.92 -5.89 17.73
N GLY A 14 -2.13 -6.59 18.56
CA GLY A 14 -2.65 -7.29 19.75
C GLY A 14 -3.64 -8.42 19.44
N GLY A 15 -3.53 -9.04 18.25
CA GLY A 15 -4.45 -10.08 17.79
C GLY A 15 -5.74 -9.57 17.13
N ILE A 16 -5.87 -8.25 16.96
CA ILE A 16 -6.98 -7.61 16.25
C ILE A 16 -6.48 -7.18 14.88
N GLU A 17 -7.19 -7.57 13.82
CA GLU A 17 -6.95 -7.05 12.48
C GLU A 17 -7.51 -5.63 12.36
N ARG A 18 -6.66 -4.69 11.93
CA ARG A 18 -7.03 -3.30 11.69
C ARG A 18 -6.85 -2.96 10.22
N ASP A 19 -7.86 -2.31 9.67
CA ASP A 19 -7.80 -1.74 8.32
C ASP A 19 -7.00 -0.45 8.33
N LEU A 20 -6.08 -0.35 7.38
CA LEU A 20 -5.16 0.78 7.26
C LEU A 20 -5.45 1.60 6.01
N ALA A 21 -5.72 0.92 4.89
CA ALA A 21 -5.96 1.58 3.61
C ALA A 21 -6.76 0.67 2.66
N THR A 22 -7.46 1.31 1.72
CA THR A 22 -8.04 0.65 0.55
C THR A 22 -7.36 1.18 -0.70
N LEU A 23 -6.79 0.27 -1.50
CA LEU A 23 -6.07 0.59 -2.72
C LEU A 23 -6.92 0.22 -3.94
N MET A 24 -6.92 1.12 -4.92
CA MET A 24 -7.67 1.04 -6.17
C MET A 24 -6.72 1.15 -7.37
N ALA A 25 -7.28 1.12 -8.58
CA ALA A 25 -6.50 1.24 -9.81
C ALA A 25 -5.62 2.51 -9.78
N GLY A 26 -4.34 2.36 -10.11
CA GLY A 26 -3.32 3.41 -10.02
C GLY A 26 -2.46 3.33 -8.76
N ASP A 27 -2.97 2.75 -7.67
CA ASP A 27 -2.21 2.63 -6.44
C ASP A 27 -1.15 1.53 -6.51
N PHE A 28 -0.08 1.67 -5.74
CA PHE A 28 0.91 0.62 -5.54
C PHE A 28 1.11 0.31 -4.05
N PHE A 29 1.64 -0.88 -3.81
CA PHE A 29 1.96 -1.40 -2.49
C PHE A 29 3.21 -2.26 -2.55
N GLY A 30 3.88 -2.43 -1.41
CA GLY A 30 5.15 -3.17 -1.28
C GLY A 30 6.39 -2.29 -1.35
N GLU A 31 6.21 -0.98 -1.54
CA GLU A 31 7.26 0.04 -1.56
C GLU A 31 8.05 0.10 -0.25
N MET A 32 7.41 -0.15 0.88
CA MET A 32 8.07 -0.08 2.18
C MET A 32 9.21 -1.10 2.31
N THR A 33 8.97 -2.35 1.87
CA THR A 33 9.99 -3.41 1.85
C THR A 33 11.09 -3.10 0.84
N LEU A 34 10.77 -2.35 -0.22
CA LEU A 34 11.73 -1.95 -1.23
C LEU A 34 12.63 -0.81 -0.73
N LEU A 35 12.06 0.23 -0.12
CA LEU A 35 12.75 1.46 0.30
C LEU A 35 13.53 1.32 1.61
N HIS A 36 12.93 0.70 2.64
CA HIS A 36 13.51 0.70 3.99
C HIS A 36 14.16 -0.63 4.38
N GLY A 37 13.97 -1.67 3.56
CA GLY A 37 14.27 -3.04 3.95
C GLY A 37 13.41 -3.49 5.13
N GLY A 38 13.47 -4.78 5.44
CA GLY A 38 12.82 -5.33 6.64
C GLY A 38 11.45 -5.98 6.41
N THR A 39 10.85 -6.35 7.54
CA THR A 39 9.70 -7.27 7.64
C THR A 39 8.41 -6.66 7.11
N ARG A 40 7.57 -7.49 6.49
CA ARG A 40 6.22 -7.13 6.06
C ARG A 40 5.41 -6.61 7.26
N THR A 41 5.12 -5.31 7.29
CA THR A 41 4.42 -4.63 8.41
C THR A 41 2.91 -4.65 8.29
N ALA A 42 2.39 -5.03 7.12
CA ALA A 42 0.97 -5.07 6.81
C ALA A 42 0.66 -6.18 5.78
N THR A 43 -0.55 -6.73 5.85
CA THR A 43 -1.10 -7.69 4.90
C THR A 43 -1.88 -6.95 3.83
N CYS A 44 -1.62 -7.25 2.55
CA CYS A 44 -2.44 -6.77 1.44
C CYS A 44 -3.31 -7.91 0.94
N ARG A 45 -4.63 -7.73 0.95
CA ARG A 45 -5.61 -8.74 0.54
C ARG A 45 -6.51 -8.19 -0.57
N ALA A 46 -6.66 -8.96 -1.64
CA ALA A 46 -7.63 -8.64 -2.69
C ALA A 46 -9.06 -8.76 -2.11
N VAL A 47 -9.85 -7.70 -2.26
CA VAL A 47 -11.28 -7.66 -1.88
C VAL A 47 -12.15 -8.02 -3.08
N THR A 48 -11.67 -7.73 -4.28
CA THR A 48 -12.31 -8.09 -5.56
C THR A 48 -11.31 -8.84 -6.44
N ALA A 49 -11.76 -9.32 -7.60
CA ALA A 49 -10.86 -9.85 -8.62
C ALA A 49 -9.90 -8.73 -9.09
N CYS A 50 -8.60 -8.92 -8.86
CA CYS A 50 -7.59 -7.92 -9.16
C CYS A 50 -6.71 -8.31 -10.35
N ALA A 51 -6.33 -7.31 -11.14
CA ALA A 51 -5.21 -7.38 -12.06
C ALA A 51 -4.10 -6.48 -11.53
N LEU A 52 -2.90 -7.02 -11.39
CA LEU A 52 -1.76 -6.33 -10.79
C LEU A 52 -0.58 -6.32 -11.75
N TYR A 53 0.13 -5.19 -11.79
CA TYR A 53 1.47 -5.15 -12.34
C TYR A 53 2.49 -5.38 -11.23
N GLU A 54 3.38 -6.32 -11.47
CA GLU A 54 4.51 -6.63 -10.60
C GLU A 54 5.80 -6.15 -11.28
N LEU A 55 6.68 -5.54 -10.48
CA LEU A 55 8.02 -5.17 -10.90
C LEU A 55 9.00 -5.77 -9.90
N ARG A 56 10.04 -6.44 -10.39
CA ARG A 56 11.06 -7.04 -9.52
C ARG A 56 11.92 -5.93 -8.92
N ARG A 57 12.54 -6.22 -7.77
CA ARG A 57 13.41 -5.28 -7.05
C ARG A 57 14.49 -4.70 -7.95
N ASP A 58 15.27 -5.56 -8.62
CA ASP A 58 16.42 -5.14 -9.43
C ASP A 58 15.99 -4.25 -10.62
N ASP A 59 14.83 -4.56 -11.21
CA ASP A 59 14.25 -3.76 -12.28
C ASP A 59 13.79 -2.40 -11.76
N LEU A 60 13.14 -2.37 -10.59
CA LEU A 60 12.72 -1.13 -9.95
C LEU A 60 13.92 -0.25 -9.59
N GLU A 61 14.97 -0.82 -8.97
CA GLU A 61 16.18 -0.08 -8.62
C GLU A 61 16.81 0.58 -9.85
N THR A 62 16.86 -0.13 -10.98
CA THR A 62 17.31 0.42 -12.25
C THR A 62 16.45 1.59 -12.72
N VAL A 63 15.12 1.48 -12.62
CA VAL A 63 14.18 2.56 -12.97
C VAL A 63 14.36 3.78 -12.05
N LEU A 64 14.52 3.56 -10.74
CA LEU A 64 14.69 4.63 -9.75
C LEU A 64 16.01 5.39 -9.91
N ILE A 65 17.05 4.76 -10.45
CA ILE A 65 18.31 5.45 -10.82
C ILE A 65 18.09 6.32 -12.06
N ARG A 66 17.32 5.83 -13.04
CA ARG A 66 17.09 6.52 -14.31
C ARG A 66 16.02 7.62 -14.24
N SER A 67 15.13 7.56 -13.24
CA SER A 67 14.02 8.50 -13.09
C SER A 67 13.90 8.97 -11.63
N PRO A 68 14.52 10.11 -11.28
CA PRO A 68 14.38 10.71 -9.96
C PRO A 68 12.92 11.05 -9.59
N ALA A 69 12.11 11.47 -10.56
CA ALA A 69 10.69 11.76 -10.35
C ALA A 69 9.89 10.53 -9.88
N MET A 70 10.23 9.34 -10.40
CA MET A 70 9.61 8.09 -9.96
C MET A 70 9.99 7.76 -8.51
N ARG A 71 11.23 8.06 -8.11
CA ARG A 71 11.69 7.92 -6.73
C ARG A 71 10.93 8.82 -5.78
N GLU A 72 10.76 10.10 -6.12
CA GLU A 72 9.98 11.04 -5.30
C GLU A 72 8.53 10.56 -5.11
N THR A 73 7.91 10.05 -6.19
CA THR A 73 6.55 9.49 -6.13
C THR A 73 6.48 8.27 -5.20
N LEU A 74 7.49 7.38 -5.27
CA LEU A 74 7.59 6.19 -4.42
C LEU A 74 7.77 6.56 -2.95
N GLU A 75 8.62 7.56 -2.67
CA GLU A 75 8.88 8.07 -1.32
C GLU A 75 7.67 8.80 -0.72
N GLU A 76 6.89 9.52 -1.54
CA GLU A 76 5.65 10.15 -1.10
C GLU A 76 4.62 9.11 -0.66
N ALA A 77 4.41 8.07 -1.47
CA ALA A 77 3.47 7.02 -1.15
C ALA A 77 3.88 6.24 0.12
N ASP A 78 5.18 5.96 0.30
CA ASP A 78 5.70 5.38 1.54
C ASP A 78 5.40 6.28 2.75
N ARG A 79 5.58 7.59 2.61
CA ARG A 79 5.32 8.54 3.69
C ARG A 79 3.84 8.52 4.08
N SER A 80 2.94 8.61 3.10
CA SER A 80 1.49 8.54 3.35
C SER A 80 1.12 7.22 4.03
N ARG A 81 1.63 6.09 3.54
CA ARG A 81 1.34 4.77 4.13
C ARG A 81 1.88 4.62 5.55
N ARG A 82 3.03 5.21 5.86
CA ARG A 82 3.59 5.20 7.22
C ARG A 82 2.79 6.07 8.18
N ILE A 83 2.16 7.14 7.70
CA ILE A 83 1.21 7.93 8.50
C ILE A 83 -0.02 7.09 8.80
N GLU A 84 -0.61 6.43 7.81
CA GLU A 84 -1.76 5.53 7.99
C GLU A 84 -1.45 4.39 8.97
N LEU A 85 -0.27 3.76 8.85
CA LEU A 85 0.22 2.72 9.75
C LEU A 85 0.40 3.19 11.20
N ARG A 86 0.67 4.48 11.41
CA ARG A 86 0.77 5.10 12.75
C ARG A 86 -0.59 5.57 13.25
N ALA A 87 -1.45 6.06 12.36
CA ALA A 87 -2.74 6.64 12.64
C ALA A 87 -3.87 5.61 12.78
N GLY A 88 -3.66 4.35 12.34
CA GLY A 88 -4.58 3.21 12.51
C GLY A 88 -4.90 2.83 13.97
N GLY A 89 -4.72 3.74 14.93
CA GLY A 89 -5.36 3.75 16.24
C GLY A 89 -6.75 4.40 16.28
N SER A 90 -7.24 5.04 15.21
CA SER A 90 -8.58 5.66 15.19
C SER A 90 -9.44 5.17 14.02
N ASN A 91 -10.46 4.39 14.39
CA ASN A 91 -11.58 3.94 13.55
C ASN A 91 -12.39 5.13 13.01
N LEU A 92 -12.61 5.25 11.70
CA LEU A 92 -13.70 6.07 11.13
C LEU A 92 -14.15 5.53 9.76
N GLY A 93 -15.34 4.93 9.73
CA GLY A 93 -16.38 5.20 8.73
C GLY A 93 -16.25 4.63 7.32
N ASP A 94 -16.60 3.35 7.14
CA ASP A 94 -17.26 2.87 5.92
C ASP A 94 -18.72 2.55 6.32
N GLU A 95 -19.56 3.57 6.52
CA GLU A 95 -21.02 3.39 6.56
C GLU A 95 -21.55 3.81 5.18
N PRO A 96 -22.26 2.92 4.44
CA PRO A 96 -22.79 3.27 3.14
C PRO A 96 -23.89 4.34 3.29
N PRO A 97 -24.09 5.22 2.29
CA PRO A 97 -25.08 6.28 2.38
C PRO A 97 -26.48 5.69 2.59
N PRO A 98 -27.30 6.29 3.47
CA PRO A 98 -28.67 5.83 3.68
C PRO A 98 -29.50 6.00 2.40
N SER A 99 -30.42 5.05 2.21
CA SER A 99 -31.35 4.95 1.07
C SER A 99 -32.38 6.07 1.03
#